data_AF-A0A9X2IUK3-F1
#
_entry.id   AF-A0A9X2IUK3-F1
#
_cell.length_a   1.000
_cell.length_b   1.000
_cell.length_c   1.000
_cell.angle_alpha   90.00
_cell.angle_beta   90.00
_cell.angle_gamma   90.00
#
_symmetry.space_group_name_H-M   'P 1'
#
loop_
_entity.id
_entity.type
_entity.pdbx_description
1 polymer ?
#
loop_
_entity_poly.entity_id
_entity_poly.type
_entity_poly.pdbx_seq_one_letter_code
_entity_poly.pdbx_strand_id
1 'polypeptide(L)'
;MTLPLLWSNRVLPRLHLGIRGRTVANTAFATGYGLAFGRGVPIGRVTRRPITTFAPAAAVLAGYGVALAIPSLRARLTGFAERAPEVPVAEWAAVHIPLGTVYSEELIFRAILDPLLDEAAGPLGPWLGATTFGLWHIAPARAAGDDVPLSVAATTLGGLFLGWQRRRTGGILAPALLHLALNAGGAIAPHLAARMVGTNRAGGRANL
;
A
#
# COMPACT_ATOMS: atom_id res chain seq x y z
N MET A 1 -11.37 15.32 -5.00
CA MET A 1 -11.82 13.91 -4.85
C MET A 1 -12.04 13.20 -6.18
N THR A 2 -12.72 13.80 -7.16
CA THR A 2 -13.16 13.11 -8.40
C THR A 2 -12.02 12.67 -9.33
N LEU A 3 -10.97 13.49 -9.49
CA LEU A 3 -9.90 13.22 -10.45
C LEU A 3 -9.11 11.92 -10.14
N PRO A 4 -8.66 11.66 -8.88
CA PRO A 4 -8.08 10.37 -8.52
C PRO A 4 -8.99 9.18 -8.82
N LEU A 5 -10.29 9.29 -8.51
CA LEU A 5 -11.24 8.19 -8.76
C LEU A 5 -11.46 7.93 -10.24
N LEU A 6 -11.53 8.98 -11.07
CA LEU A 6 -11.61 8.86 -12.52
C LEU A 6 -10.35 8.18 -13.08
N TRP A 7 -9.19 8.58 -12.58
CA TRP A 7 -7.92 7.97 -12.97
C TRP A 7 -7.90 6.47 -12.67
N SER A 8 -8.08 6.07 -11.40
CA SER A 8 -7.90 4.66 -11.01
C SER A 8 -9.00 3.74 -11.53
N ASN A 9 -10.24 4.22 -11.60
CA ASN A 9 -11.38 3.36 -11.93
C ASN A 9 -11.83 3.44 -13.40
N ARG A 10 -11.37 4.44 -14.15
CA ARG A 10 -11.77 4.61 -15.56
C ARG A 10 -10.60 4.72 -16.52
N VAL A 11 -9.64 5.61 -16.26
CA VAL A 11 -8.56 5.86 -17.22
C VAL A 11 -7.55 4.73 -17.22
N LEU A 12 -6.91 4.46 -16.07
CA LEU A 12 -5.84 3.47 -15.96
C LEU A 12 -6.26 2.06 -16.43
N PRO A 13 -7.46 1.53 -16.08
CA PRO A 13 -7.87 0.20 -16.53
C PRO A 13 -8.03 0.07 -18.05
N ARG A 14 -8.35 1.16 -18.76
CA ARG A 14 -8.52 1.17 -20.22
C ARG A 14 -7.20 1.21 -20.98
N LEU A 15 -6.09 1.50 -20.30
CA LEU A 15 -4.77 1.49 -20.93
C LEU A 15 -4.20 0.08 -21.08
N HIS A 16 -4.82 -0.94 -20.46
CA HIS A 16 -4.40 -2.35 -20.52
C HIS A 16 -2.90 -2.57 -20.28
N LEU A 17 -2.32 -1.77 -19.37
CA LEU A 17 -0.89 -1.80 -19.07
C LEU A 17 -0.56 -2.94 -18.11
N GLY A 18 0.53 -3.66 -18.39
CA GLY A 18 1.16 -4.55 -17.40
C GLY A 18 1.75 -3.78 -16.22
N ILE A 19 2.27 -4.48 -15.21
CA ILE A 19 2.77 -3.87 -13.95
C ILE A 19 3.74 -2.70 -14.20
N ARG A 20 4.73 -2.87 -15.09
CA ARG A 20 5.73 -1.82 -15.40
C ARG A 20 5.10 -0.54 -15.94
N GLY A 21 4.15 -0.67 -16.88
CA GLY A 21 3.43 0.47 -17.45
C GLY A 21 2.53 1.15 -16.44
N ARG A 22 1.83 0.37 -15.59
CA ARG A 22 0.99 0.92 -14.51
C ARG A 22 1.81 1.70 -13.49
N THR A 23 3.00 1.23 -13.14
CA THR A 23 3.92 1.96 -12.26
C THR A 23 4.28 3.32 -12.84
N VAL A 24 4.73 3.37 -14.10
CA VAL A 24 5.05 4.64 -14.77
C VAL A 24 3.84 5.56 -14.83
N ALA A 25 2.67 5.03 -15.22
CA ALA A 25 1.44 5.80 -15.35
C ALA A 25 0.98 6.39 -14.00
N ASN A 26 0.96 5.59 -12.93
CA ASN A 26 0.59 6.05 -11.59
C ASN A 26 1.58 7.06 -11.03
N THR A 27 2.89 6.81 -11.17
CA THR A 27 3.92 7.75 -10.74
C THR A 27 3.77 9.08 -11.48
N ALA A 28 3.63 9.06 -12.81
CA ALA A 28 3.43 10.26 -13.62
C ALA A 28 2.15 11.01 -13.24
N PHE A 29 1.03 10.29 -13.07
CA PHE A 29 -0.23 10.88 -12.64
C PHE A 29 -0.11 11.52 -11.25
N ALA A 30 0.49 10.82 -10.28
CA ALA A 30 0.66 11.32 -8.93
C ALA A 30 1.57 12.56 -8.89
N THR A 31 2.69 12.54 -9.62
CA THR A 31 3.57 13.70 -9.74
C THR A 31 2.84 14.88 -10.40
N GLY A 32 2.11 14.65 -11.50
CA GLY A 32 1.32 15.68 -12.17
C GLY A 32 0.22 16.27 -11.26
N TYR A 33 -0.47 15.40 -10.52
CA TYR A 33 -1.47 15.79 -9.52
C TYR A 33 -0.84 16.64 -8.41
N GLY A 34 0.33 16.24 -7.89
CA GLY A 34 1.09 17.00 -6.91
C GLY A 34 1.53 18.38 -7.42
N LEU A 35 1.99 18.47 -8.67
CA LEU A 35 2.37 19.74 -9.28
C LEU A 35 1.18 20.67 -9.50
N ALA A 36 0.01 20.13 -9.86
CA ALA A 36 -1.19 20.90 -10.13
C ALA A 36 -1.89 21.40 -8.85
N PHE A 37 -1.96 20.56 -7.81
CA PHE A 37 -2.78 20.82 -6.62
C PHE A 37 -1.97 20.99 -5.33
N GLY A 38 -0.67 20.74 -5.35
CA GLY A 38 0.18 20.77 -4.15
C GLY A 38 0.81 22.12 -3.82
N ARG A 39 0.59 23.16 -4.63
CA ARG A 39 1.08 24.51 -4.32
C ARG A 39 0.45 25.01 -3.03
N GLY A 40 1.29 25.39 -2.07
CA GLY A 40 0.84 25.86 -0.75
C GLY A 40 0.43 24.75 0.21
N VAL A 41 0.40 23.48 -0.22
CA VAL A 41 0.05 22.36 0.65
C VAL A 41 1.27 21.91 1.45
N PRO A 42 1.23 21.92 2.79
CA PRO A 42 2.35 21.44 3.59
C PRO A 42 2.43 19.90 3.49
N ILE A 43 3.45 19.40 2.79
CA ILE A 43 3.80 17.96 2.73
C ILE A 43 4.29 17.45 4.11
N GLY A 44 4.58 18.39 5.01
CA GLY A 44 4.99 18.14 6.38
C GLY A 44 6.50 18.09 6.55
N ARG A 45 6.95 18.04 7.80
CA ARG A 45 8.38 17.91 8.14
C ARG A 45 8.64 16.54 8.74
N VAL A 46 9.85 16.01 8.55
CA VAL A 46 10.30 14.83 9.29
C VAL A 46 10.21 15.17 10.78
N THR A 47 9.36 14.44 11.51
CA THR A 47 9.20 14.67 12.95
C THR A 47 10.51 14.37 13.68
N ARG A 48 10.80 15.16 14.73
CA ARG A 48 11.94 14.91 15.63
C ARG A 48 11.71 13.69 16.54
N ARG A 49 10.55 13.02 16.45
CA ARG A 49 10.20 11.83 17.24
C ARG A 49 10.31 10.57 16.36
N PRO A 50 11.48 9.89 16.33
CA PRO A 50 11.69 8.73 15.47
C PRO A 50 10.73 7.57 15.83
N ILE A 51 10.46 7.34 17.11
CA ILE A 51 9.59 6.22 17.56
C ILE A 51 8.21 6.28 16.90
N THR A 52 7.54 7.44 16.89
CA THR A 52 6.20 7.58 16.29
C THR A 52 6.20 7.42 14.77
N THR A 53 7.36 7.55 14.13
CA THR A 53 7.54 7.40 12.68
C THR A 53 7.78 5.95 12.29
N PHE A 54 8.70 5.28 13.00
CA PHE A 54 9.17 3.95 12.62
C PHE A 54 8.43 2.81 13.32
N ALA A 55 7.91 3.01 14.54
CA ALA A 55 7.32 1.93 15.33
C ALA A 55 6.16 1.19 14.64
N PRO A 56 5.22 1.86 13.95
CA PRO A 56 4.13 1.14 13.25
C PRO A 56 4.65 0.24 12.13
N ALA A 57 5.60 0.73 11.32
CA ALA A 57 6.23 -0.07 10.27
C ALA A 57 7.01 -1.26 10.87
N ALA A 58 7.78 -1.02 11.93
CA ALA A 58 8.51 -2.06 12.64
C ALA A 58 7.57 -3.13 13.23
N ALA A 59 6.43 -2.73 13.79
CA ALA A 59 5.42 -3.65 14.32
C ALA A 59 4.82 -4.54 13.21
N VAL A 60 4.54 -3.98 12.03
CA VAL A 60 4.08 -4.77 10.87
C VAL A 60 5.14 -5.78 10.42
N LEU A 61 6.40 -5.35 10.30
CA LEU A 61 7.50 -6.25 9.93
C LEU A 61 7.71 -7.36 10.97
N ALA A 62 7.63 -7.04 12.26
CA ALA A 62 7.67 -8.02 13.34
C ALA A 62 6.50 -9.00 13.23
N GLY A 63 5.29 -8.53 12.91
CA GLY A 63 4.12 -9.38 12.66
C GLY A 63 4.34 -10.38 11.52
N TYR A 64 4.92 -9.95 10.40
CA TYR A 64 5.32 -10.87 9.33
C TYR A 64 6.39 -11.87 9.79
N GLY A 65 7.38 -11.43 10.58
CA GLY A 65 8.38 -12.31 11.17
C GLY A 65 7.78 -13.39 12.06
N VAL A 66 6.83 -13.02 12.94
CA VAL A 66 6.08 -13.96 13.79
C VAL A 66 5.26 -14.93 12.94
N ALA A 67 4.54 -14.43 11.92
CA ALA A 67 3.76 -15.27 11.02
C ALA A 67 4.64 -16.27 10.25
N LEU A 68 5.84 -15.86 9.86
CA LEU A 68 6.84 -16.73 9.24
C LEU A 68 7.47 -17.71 10.22
N ALA A 69 7.57 -17.40 11.51
CA ALA A 69 8.14 -18.27 12.53
C ALA A 69 7.19 -19.40 12.95
N ILE A 70 5.88 -19.11 13.03
CA ILE A 70 4.86 -20.06 13.48
C ILE A 70 4.39 -20.96 12.32
N PRO A 71 4.55 -22.29 12.37
CA PRO A 71 4.23 -23.18 11.24
C PRO A 71 2.79 -23.08 10.72
N SER A 72 1.80 -22.97 11.61
CA SER A 72 0.39 -22.85 11.23
C SER A 72 0.09 -21.55 10.49
N LEU A 73 0.72 -20.44 10.89
CA LEU A 73 0.60 -19.15 10.21
C LEU A 73 1.37 -19.15 8.88
N ARG A 74 2.56 -19.74 8.86
CA ARG A 74 3.35 -19.93 7.64
C ARG A 74 2.57 -20.72 6.58
N ALA A 75 1.88 -21.79 6.97
CA ALA A 75 1.05 -22.58 6.06
C ALA A 75 -0.15 -21.78 5.51
N ARG A 76 -0.69 -20.82 6.27
CA ARG A 76 -1.69 -19.89 5.75
C ARG A 76 -1.10 -18.91 4.75
N LEU A 77 0.12 -18.40 5.02
CA LEU A 77 0.83 -17.49 4.11
C LEU A 77 1.11 -18.14 2.75
N THR A 78 1.42 -19.43 2.68
CA THR A 78 1.70 -20.09 1.40
C THR A 78 0.52 -20.07 0.43
N GLY A 79 -0.72 -20.07 0.93
CA GLY A 79 -1.92 -19.97 0.09
C GLY A 79 -2.02 -18.65 -0.69
N PHE A 80 -1.28 -17.62 -0.28
CA PHE A 80 -1.22 -16.33 -0.98
C PHE A 80 -0.08 -16.26 -2.00
N ALA A 81 0.85 -17.23 -2.03
CA ALA A 81 1.98 -17.22 -2.94
C ALA A 81 1.57 -17.46 -4.41
N GLU A 82 0.39 -18.05 -4.65
CA GLU A 82 -0.15 -18.28 -5.99
C GLU A 82 -0.62 -16.99 -6.68
N ARG A 83 -0.83 -15.90 -5.92
CA ARG A 83 -1.17 -14.57 -6.44
C ARG A 83 0.06 -13.83 -7.00
N ALA A 84 1.00 -14.56 -7.59
CA ALA A 84 2.30 -14.01 -7.99
C ALA A 84 2.14 -12.93 -9.07
N PRO A 85 2.91 -11.83 -8.98
CA PRO A 85 2.88 -10.76 -9.98
C PRO A 85 3.43 -11.21 -11.34
N GLU A 86 3.06 -10.48 -12.40
CA GLU A 86 3.59 -10.65 -13.79
C GLU A 86 5.12 -10.45 -13.89
N VAL A 87 5.74 -9.93 -12.83
CA VAL A 87 7.18 -9.61 -12.74
C VAL A 87 7.79 -10.36 -11.56
N PRO A 88 9.13 -10.51 -11.47
CA PRO A 88 9.74 -11.13 -10.29
C PRO A 88 9.32 -10.43 -8.98
N VAL A 89 9.08 -11.20 -7.91
CA VAL A 89 8.68 -10.65 -6.60
C VAL A 89 9.67 -9.61 -6.07
N ALA A 90 10.96 -9.79 -6.34
CA ALA A 90 11.99 -8.81 -5.98
C ALA A 90 11.82 -7.49 -6.75
N GLU A 91 11.53 -7.54 -8.06
CA GLU A 91 11.23 -6.34 -8.86
C GLU A 91 9.94 -5.67 -8.36
N TRP A 92 8.92 -6.45 -8.07
CA TRP A 92 7.65 -5.95 -7.55
C TRP A 92 7.83 -5.22 -6.21
N ALA A 93 8.51 -5.85 -5.25
CA ALA A 93 8.72 -5.29 -3.92
C ALA A 93 9.71 -4.11 -3.91
N ALA A 94 10.71 -4.08 -4.78
CA ALA A 94 11.75 -3.05 -4.78
C ALA A 94 11.43 -1.84 -5.67
N VAL A 95 10.58 -1.98 -6.68
CA VAL A 95 10.31 -0.91 -7.66
C VAL A 95 8.84 -0.55 -7.70
N HIS A 96 7.98 -1.52 -7.99
CA HIS A 96 6.59 -1.25 -8.31
C HIS A 96 5.74 -0.92 -7.08
N ILE A 97 6.01 -1.57 -5.94
CA ILE A 97 5.38 -1.21 -4.66
C ILE A 97 5.86 0.18 -4.21
N PRO A 98 7.16 0.49 -4.13
CA PRO A 98 7.61 1.82 -3.70
C PRO A 98 7.13 2.96 -4.59
N LEU A 99 7.17 2.80 -5.92
CA LEU A 99 6.87 3.90 -6.86
C LEU A 99 5.42 3.89 -7.33
N GLY A 100 4.95 2.74 -7.84
CA GLY A 100 3.62 2.60 -8.43
C GLY A 100 2.49 2.60 -7.41
N THR A 101 2.78 2.21 -6.17
CA THR A 101 1.83 2.19 -5.04
C THR A 101 2.16 3.27 -4.02
N VAL A 102 3.22 3.11 -3.23
CA VAL A 102 3.45 3.92 -2.01
C VAL A 102 3.69 5.39 -2.35
N TYR A 103 4.65 5.72 -3.22
CA TYR A 103 4.89 7.09 -3.64
C TYR A 103 3.63 7.72 -4.24
N SER A 104 2.99 7.00 -5.17
CA SER A 104 1.85 7.52 -5.92
C SER A 104 0.66 7.80 -5.01
N GLU A 105 0.31 6.85 -4.14
CA GLU A 105 -0.83 6.96 -3.24
C GLU A 105 -0.57 7.93 -2.09
N GLU A 106 0.60 7.87 -1.44
CA GLU A 106 0.89 8.79 -0.34
C GLU A 106 1.01 10.24 -0.83
N LEU A 107 1.50 10.48 -2.05
CA LEU A 107 1.49 11.80 -2.66
C LEU A 107 0.06 12.28 -2.92
N ILE A 108 -0.76 11.50 -3.65
CA ILE A 108 -2.12 11.92 -4.00
C ILE A 108 -2.98 12.13 -2.75
N PHE A 109 -2.99 11.14 -1.86
CA PHE A 109 -3.92 11.12 -0.75
C PHE A 109 -3.38 11.87 0.46
N ARG A 110 -2.23 11.47 1.00
CA ARG A 110 -1.75 11.98 2.29
C ARG A 110 -1.04 13.32 2.15
N ALA A 111 -0.29 13.54 1.07
CA ALA A 111 0.40 14.81 0.88
C ALA A 111 -0.56 15.90 0.39
N ILE A 112 -1.49 15.58 -0.51
CA ILE A 112 -2.32 16.58 -1.19
C ILE A 112 -3.79 16.53 -0.77
N LEU A 113 -4.50 15.41 -0.98
CA LEU A 113 -5.96 15.37 -0.83
C LEU A 113 -6.41 15.55 0.63
N ASP A 114 -5.77 14.86 1.58
CA ASP A 114 -6.10 14.92 3.01
C ASP A 114 -6.03 16.36 3.54
N PRO A 115 -4.93 17.12 3.38
CA PRO A 115 -4.90 18.51 3.85
C PRO A 115 -5.95 19.41 3.16
N LEU A 116 -6.20 19.24 1.85
CA LEU A 116 -7.24 20.02 1.17
C LEU A 116 -8.65 19.71 1.72
N LEU A 117 -8.91 18.45 2.08
CA LEU A 117 -10.19 18.04 2.67
C LEU A 117 -10.32 18.41 4.15
N ASP A 118 -9.22 18.35 4.90
CA ASP A 118 -9.16 18.83 6.28
C ASP A 118 -9.48 20.34 6.32
N GLU A 119 -8.99 21.11 5.35
CA GLU A 119 -9.29 22.55 5.21
C GLU A 119 -10.74 22.80 4.75
N ALA A 120 -11.17 22.13 3.67
CA ALA A 120 -12.48 22.40 3.05
C ALA A 120 -13.67 21.83 3.84
N ALA A 121 -13.48 20.72 4.56
CA ALA A 121 -14.56 19.95 5.20
C ALA A 121 -14.37 19.76 6.71
N GLY A 122 -13.30 20.32 7.30
CA GLY A 122 -13.05 20.31 8.73
C GLY A 122 -13.14 18.90 9.34
N PRO A 123 -14.01 18.65 10.34
CA PRO A 123 -14.14 17.34 10.98
C PRO A 123 -14.47 16.17 10.03
N LEU A 124 -15.04 16.43 8.86
CA LEU A 124 -15.37 15.40 7.87
C LEU A 124 -14.22 15.07 6.93
N GLY A 125 -13.18 15.92 6.88
CA GLY A 125 -12.01 15.76 5.99
C GLY A 125 -11.38 14.36 6.05
N PRO A 126 -11.08 13.82 7.26
CA PRO A 126 -10.51 12.48 7.40
C PRO A 126 -11.37 11.37 6.80
N TRP A 127 -12.70 11.46 6.95
CA TRP A 127 -13.64 10.47 6.45
C TRP A 127 -13.77 10.54 4.93
N LEU A 128 -13.81 11.75 4.37
CA LEU A 128 -13.86 11.96 2.93
C LEU A 128 -12.57 11.49 2.25
N GLY A 129 -11.40 11.78 2.83
CA GLY A 129 -10.11 11.33 2.33
C GLY A 129 -10.01 9.81 2.35
N ALA A 130 -10.35 9.18 3.48
CA ALA A 130 -10.34 7.73 3.63
C ALA A 130 -11.35 7.03 2.71
N THR A 131 -12.56 7.56 2.57
CA THR A 131 -13.57 6.99 1.66
C THR A 131 -13.12 7.10 0.21
N THR A 132 -12.50 8.23 -0.18
CA THR A 132 -11.92 8.38 -1.52
C THR A 132 -10.81 7.35 -1.75
N PHE A 133 -9.96 7.13 -0.74
CA PHE A 133 -8.93 6.11 -0.79
C PHE A 133 -9.50 4.69 -0.89
N GLY A 134 -10.61 4.41 -0.20
CA GLY A 134 -11.35 3.15 -0.36
C GLY A 134 -11.88 2.94 -1.78
N LEU A 135 -12.57 3.95 -2.31
CA LEU A 135 -13.14 3.90 -3.65
C LEU A 135 -12.09 3.84 -4.77
N TRP A 136 -10.88 4.35 -4.53
CA TRP A 136 -9.74 4.21 -5.44
C TRP A 136 -9.41 2.73 -5.75
N HIS A 137 -9.70 1.82 -4.82
CA HIS A 137 -9.38 0.41 -4.90
C HIS A 137 -10.43 -0.47 -5.60
N ILE A 138 -11.52 0.10 -6.13
CA ILE A 138 -12.56 -0.71 -6.81
C ILE A 138 -11.99 -1.45 -8.03
N ALA A 139 -11.36 -0.73 -8.96
CA ALA A 139 -10.78 -1.35 -10.16
C ALA A 139 -9.61 -2.31 -9.82
N PRO A 140 -8.67 -1.96 -8.93
CA PRO A 140 -7.67 -2.91 -8.43
C PRO A 140 -8.27 -4.20 -7.84
N ALA A 141 -9.29 -4.11 -6.98
CA ALA A 141 -9.94 -5.27 -6.37
C ALA A 141 -10.59 -6.18 -7.42
N ARG A 142 -11.28 -5.58 -8.41
CA ARG A 142 -11.85 -6.33 -9.54
C ARG A 142 -10.80 -7.05 -10.36
N ALA A 143 -9.67 -6.39 -10.64
CA ALA A 143 -8.58 -6.98 -11.41
C ALA A 143 -7.90 -8.14 -10.67
N ALA A 144 -7.86 -8.08 -9.33
CA ALA A 144 -7.34 -9.15 -8.48
C ALA A 144 -8.34 -10.28 -8.20
N GLY A 145 -9.61 -10.12 -8.59
CA GLY A 145 -10.68 -11.07 -8.25
C GLY A 145 -11.06 -11.06 -6.76
N ASP A 146 -10.75 -9.98 -6.04
CA ASP A 146 -11.08 -9.83 -4.61
C ASP A 146 -12.53 -9.34 -4.41
N ASP A 147 -13.08 -9.55 -3.20
CA ASP A 147 -14.38 -9.01 -2.81
C ASP A 147 -14.32 -7.47 -2.72
N VAL A 148 -14.97 -6.80 -3.68
CA VAL A 148 -14.89 -5.34 -3.82
C VAL A 148 -15.39 -4.60 -2.56
N PRO A 149 -16.55 -4.92 -1.97
CA PRO A 149 -16.99 -4.27 -0.73
C PRO A 149 -15.98 -4.41 0.41
N LEU A 150 -15.43 -5.60 0.64
CA LEU A 150 -14.44 -5.86 1.67
C LEU A 150 -13.13 -5.10 1.39
N SER A 151 -12.65 -5.10 0.14
CA SER A 151 -11.46 -4.32 -0.25
C SER A 151 -11.66 -2.83 0.00
N VAL A 152 -12.82 -2.27 -0.37
CA VAL A 152 -13.15 -0.86 -0.14
C VAL A 152 -13.22 -0.55 1.35
N ALA A 153 -13.86 -1.41 2.16
CA ALA A 153 -13.94 -1.23 3.61
C ALA A 153 -12.56 -1.29 4.27
N ALA A 154 -11.77 -2.32 3.95
CA ALA A 154 -10.42 -2.51 4.50
C ALA A 154 -9.49 -1.36 4.14
N THR A 155 -9.50 -0.91 2.88
CA THR A 155 -8.67 0.20 2.43
C THR A 155 -9.17 1.54 2.97
N THR A 156 -10.47 1.74 3.17
CA THR A 156 -11.01 2.92 3.90
C THR A 156 -10.46 2.98 5.33
N LEU A 157 -10.51 1.87 6.07
CA LEU A 157 -9.94 1.79 7.43
C LEU A 157 -8.42 2.04 7.42
N GLY A 158 -7.71 1.47 6.44
CA GLY A 158 -6.29 1.74 6.23
C GLY A 158 -6.02 3.22 5.96
N GLY A 159 -6.83 3.86 5.11
CA GLY A 159 -6.76 5.29 4.81
C GLY A 159 -6.98 6.16 6.05
N LEU A 160 -7.93 5.81 6.92
CA LEU A 160 -8.13 6.49 8.21
C LEU A 160 -6.88 6.41 9.09
N PHE A 161 -6.26 5.23 9.17
CA PHE A 161 -5.07 5.02 10.00
C PHE A 161 -3.85 5.76 9.44
N LEU A 162 -3.62 5.71 8.12
CA LEU A 162 -2.53 6.45 7.47
C LEU A 162 -2.71 7.96 7.60
N GLY A 163 -3.93 8.47 7.39
CA GLY A 163 -4.26 9.88 7.61
C GLY A 163 -4.10 10.31 9.07
N TRP A 164 -4.44 9.43 10.02
CA TRP A 164 -4.20 9.66 11.44
C TRP A 164 -2.69 9.73 11.75
N GLN A 165 -1.87 8.82 11.20
CA GLN A 165 -0.42 8.89 11.35
C GLN A 165 0.15 10.19 10.79
N ARG A 166 -0.30 10.61 9.59
CA ARG A 166 0.08 11.89 8.99
C ARG A 166 -0.19 13.04 9.94
N ARG A 167 -1.41 13.17 10.47
CA ARG A 167 -1.79 14.23 11.42
C ARG A 167 -1.00 14.16 12.72
N ARG A 168 -0.74 12.95 13.23
CA ARG A 168 0.01 12.74 14.48
C ARG A 168 1.49 13.07 14.35
N THR A 169 2.09 12.82 13.19
CA THR A 169 3.53 13.01 12.94
C THR A 169 3.87 14.29 12.19
N GLY A 170 2.87 14.95 11.60
CA GLY A 170 3.05 16.20 10.85
C GLY A 170 3.74 16.02 9.50
N GLY A 171 3.72 14.81 8.91
CA GLY A 171 4.29 14.54 7.59
C GLY A 171 3.98 13.14 7.05
N ILE A 172 4.35 12.89 5.80
CA ILE A 172 3.99 11.67 5.07
C ILE A 172 4.97 10.50 5.27
N LEU A 173 6.11 10.71 5.92
CA LEU A 173 7.12 9.65 6.08
C LEU A 173 6.58 8.47 6.91
N ALA A 174 5.91 8.74 8.02
CA ALA A 174 5.35 7.71 8.89
C ALA A 174 4.29 6.84 8.18
N PRO A 175 3.27 7.40 7.51
CA PRO A 175 2.35 6.58 6.73
C PRO A 175 3.03 5.90 5.54
N ALA A 176 3.98 6.54 4.84
CA ALA A 176 4.68 5.90 3.73
C ALA A 176 5.49 4.66 4.15
N LEU A 177 6.18 4.72 5.30
CA LEU A 177 6.92 3.57 5.83
C LEU A 177 5.99 2.45 6.26
N LEU A 178 4.87 2.77 6.93
CA LEU A 178 3.88 1.76 7.28
C LEU A 178 3.28 1.13 6.03
N HIS A 179 2.89 1.96 5.06
CA HIS A 179 2.28 1.53 3.82
C HIS A 179 3.22 0.63 3.00
N LEU A 180 4.51 0.98 2.96
CA LEU A 180 5.56 0.16 2.37
C LEU A 180 5.73 -1.16 3.12
N ALA A 181 5.77 -1.15 4.46
CA ALA A 181 5.91 -2.37 5.25
C ALA A 181 4.74 -3.35 5.04
N LEU A 182 3.51 -2.84 4.95
CA LEU A 182 2.31 -3.64 4.66
C LEU A 182 2.38 -4.26 3.25
N ASN A 183 2.66 -3.45 2.22
CA ASN A 183 2.63 -3.94 0.84
C ASN A 183 3.84 -4.83 0.51
N ALA A 184 5.05 -4.38 0.82
CA ALA A 184 6.26 -5.16 0.55
C ALA A 184 6.30 -6.43 1.42
N GLY A 185 5.90 -6.34 2.69
CA GLY A 185 5.77 -7.51 3.56
C GLY A 185 4.72 -8.49 3.03
N GLY A 186 3.55 -8.00 2.62
CA GLY A 186 2.48 -8.81 2.02
C GLY A 186 2.88 -9.46 0.69
N ALA A 187 3.75 -8.82 -0.09
CA ALA A 187 4.32 -9.40 -1.30
C ALA A 187 5.37 -10.48 -0.99
N ILE A 188 6.27 -10.23 -0.04
CA ILE A 188 7.45 -11.08 0.22
C ILE A 188 7.10 -12.29 1.09
N ALA A 189 6.33 -12.10 2.16
CA ALA A 189 6.11 -13.12 3.18
C ALA A 189 5.45 -14.41 2.65
N PRO A 190 4.42 -14.38 1.78
CA PRO A 190 3.86 -15.59 1.16
C PRO A 190 4.89 -16.41 0.39
N HIS A 191 5.73 -15.76 -0.42
CA HIS A 191 6.73 -16.42 -1.24
C HIS A 191 7.87 -16.98 -0.41
N LEU A 192 8.29 -16.26 0.64
CA LEU A 192 9.27 -16.76 1.59
C LEU A 192 8.73 -17.98 2.36
N ALA A 193 7.48 -17.92 2.82
CA ALA A 193 6.81 -19.05 3.46
C ALA A 193 6.79 -20.29 2.55
N ALA A 194 6.47 -20.12 1.27
CA ALA A 194 6.42 -21.22 0.30
C ALA A 194 7.80 -21.87 0.10
N ARG A 195 8.87 -21.06 0.01
CA ARG A 195 10.25 -21.56 -0.07
C ARG A 195 10.65 -22.36 1.17
N MET A 196 10.33 -21.85 2.37
CA MET A 196 10.65 -22.52 3.64
C MET A 196 9.93 -23.87 3.81
N VAL A 197 8.69 -23.99 3.33
CA VAL A 197 7.96 -25.27 3.34
C VAL A 197 8.55 -26.25 2.33
N GLY A 198 8.94 -25.77 1.14
CA GLY A 198 9.60 -26.58 0.11
C GLY A 198 10.93 -27.16 0.56
N THR A 199 11.78 -26.37 1.23
CA THR A 199 13.07 -26.84 1.78
C THR A 199 12.90 -27.91 2.85
N ASN A 200 11.90 -27.78 3.73
CA ASN A 200 11.63 -28.80 4.76
C ASN A 200 11.21 -30.15 4.16
N ARG A 201 10.47 -30.15 3.04
CA ARG A 201 10.07 -31.39 2.35
C ARG A 201 11.25 -32.06 1.64
N ALA A 202 12.17 -31.28 1.07
CA ALA A 202 13.36 -31.82 0.42
C ALA A 202 14.35 -32.42 1.45
N GLY A 203 14.56 -31.74 2.59
CA GLY A 203 15.42 -32.23 3.67
C GLY A 203 14.86 -33.47 4.37
N GLY A 204 13.54 -33.59 4.53
CA GLY A 204 12.91 -34.76 5.14
C GLY A 204 12.94 -36.03 4.27
N ARG A 205 13.06 -35.89 2.94
CA ARG A 205 13.17 -37.03 2.02
C ARG A 205 14.59 -37.58 1.85
N ALA A 206 15.62 -36.81 2.21
CA ALA A 206 17.02 -37.25 2.14
C ALA A 206 17.47 -38.07 3.37
N ASN A 207 16.60 -38.19 4.38
CA ASN A 207 16.87 -38.91 5.65
C ASN A 207 16.04 -40.20 5.80
N LEU A 208 15.49 -40.73 4.70
CA LEU A 208 14.80 -42.01 4.60
C LEU A 208 15.49 -42.88 3.55
#